data_AF-A0A165XAG8-F1
#
_entry.id   AF-A0A165XAG8-F1
#
_cell.length_a   1.000
_cell.length_b   1.000
_cell.length_c   1.000
_cell.angle_alpha   90.00
_cell.angle_beta   90.00
_cell.angle_gamma   90.00
#
_symmetry.space_group_name_H-M   'P 1'
#
loop_
_entity.id
_entity.type
_entity.pdbx_description
1 polymer ?
#
loop_
_entity_poly.entity_id
_entity_poly.type
_entity_poly.pdbx_seq_one_letter_code
_entity_poly.pdbx_strand_id
1 'polypeptide(L)'
;MSSILTAAPPSPSLVCLGSSRDASTLDSHELELPAVQGNNDLEAKATRHSRYHFKDGNVVFLVSQSVLYNVHRYFFERDSTHFRSILESVQGTDEQNPVVLPDVSCSDFDEFLAILYPTDFRRPTEKTTSQWTSVLHLAAKWGFESIQLLAIDKLTATAIPVDKIVLGRRYGISDWLHGAYEAVCTRADPLTVEEGMKLGVEDVIRISAARQVYGCAKARYETKHLSEDLGDIFKLEKPVEEVSVGSADVEESAIKILEDQVVTMQAEFATFQTPTPTPTQTCQRYSKHLPHVNCTSQGLSYDLCAGCRAPKVLEIIESDERRLKREDREDKETRLKDLKEKRDGRQRDLAEKQERMTLFR
;
A
#
# COMPACT_ATOMS: atom_id res chain seq x y z
N MET A 1 -28.00 24.33 -38.28
CA MET A 1 -27.95 25.34 -37.21
C MET A 1 -26.50 25.49 -36.79
N SER A 2 -26.06 26.73 -36.59
CA SER A 2 -24.66 27.17 -36.59
C SER A 2 -23.82 26.72 -35.39
N SER A 3 -22.53 26.67 -35.66
CA SER A 3 -21.34 26.37 -34.85
C SER A 3 -21.27 26.97 -33.44
N ILE A 4 -20.67 26.22 -32.50
CA ILE A 4 -19.64 26.72 -31.55
C ILE A 4 -18.65 25.57 -31.27
N LEU A 5 -17.46 25.62 -31.88
CA LEU A 5 -16.29 24.84 -31.44
C LEU A 5 -15.58 25.67 -30.37
N THR A 6 -15.70 25.26 -29.11
CA THR A 6 -15.00 25.91 -28.00
C THR A 6 -13.61 25.30 -27.88
N ALA A 7 -12.58 26.11 -28.10
CA ALA A 7 -11.19 25.75 -27.87
C ALA A 7 -10.94 25.41 -26.38
N ALA A 8 -10.12 24.40 -26.13
CA ALA A 8 -9.69 24.02 -24.78
C ALA A 8 -8.82 25.12 -24.14
N PRO A 9 -8.98 25.41 -22.84
CA PRO A 9 -8.16 26.41 -22.14
C PRO A 9 -6.74 25.88 -21.88
N PRO A 10 -5.73 26.77 -21.81
CA PRO A 10 -4.36 26.40 -21.44
C PRO A 10 -4.24 26.08 -19.95
N SER A 11 -3.33 25.16 -19.61
CA SER A 11 -2.99 24.74 -18.25
C SER A 11 -2.48 25.89 -17.37
N PRO A 12 -2.73 25.88 -16.05
CA PRO A 12 -2.28 26.92 -15.14
C PRO A 12 -0.78 26.79 -14.81
N SER A 13 -0.04 27.86 -15.08
CA SER A 13 1.38 28.02 -14.75
C SER A 13 1.59 28.14 -13.23
N LEU A 14 2.55 27.38 -12.70
CA LEU A 14 3.02 27.50 -11.33
C LEU A 14 3.74 28.84 -11.12
N VAL A 15 3.21 29.65 -10.21
CA VAL A 15 3.80 30.91 -9.74
C VAL A 15 4.78 30.59 -8.61
N CYS A 16 6.08 30.84 -8.82
CA CYS A 16 7.07 30.86 -7.75
C CYS A 16 7.10 32.25 -7.10
N LEU A 17 6.79 32.30 -5.81
CA LEU A 17 6.89 33.48 -4.95
C LEU A 17 8.33 33.65 -4.46
N GLY A 18 8.95 34.76 -4.89
CA GLY A 18 9.75 35.69 -4.09
C GLY A 18 11.03 35.22 -3.38
N SER A 19 12.16 35.83 -3.73
CA SER A 19 12.88 36.68 -2.78
C SER A 19 13.81 37.67 -3.51
N SER A 20 13.89 38.88 -2.97
CA SER A 20 14.64 40.05 -3.47
C SER A 20 15.82 40.37 -2.56
N ARG A 21 16.89 40.92 -3.13
CA ARG A 21 18.01 41.78 -2.62
C ARG A 21 19.31 41.37 -3.33
N ASP A 22 20.24 42.23 -3.75
CA ASP A 22 20.45 43.67 -3.68
C ASP A 22 21.46 44.06 -4.78
N ALA A 23 21.57 45.36 -5.06
CA ALA A 23 22.29 46.00 -6.16
C ALA A 23 23.83 45.94 -6.12
N SER A 24 24.47 46.07 -7.29
CA SER A 24 25.65 46.94 -7.49
C SER A 24 25.86 47.30 -8.98
N THR A 25 26.34 48.52 -9.18
CA THR A 25 26.51 49.27 -10.45
C THR A 25 27.95 49.29 -10.97
N LEU A 26 28.11 49.65 -12.26
CA LEU A 26 29.33 50.06 -13.01
C LEU A 26 30.21 48.87 -13.47
N ASP A 27 30.76 48.81 -14.69
CA ASP A 27 31.34 49.86 -15.55
C ASP A 27 31.48 49.37 -17.02
N SER A 28 31.67 50.29 -17.98
CA SER A 28 31.80 50.04 -19.42
C SER A 28 33.26 50.00 -19.87
N HIS A 29 33.66 48.99 -20.67
CA HIS A 29 34.69 49.19 -21.70
C HIS A 29 34.71 48.07 -22.76
N GLU A 30 34.67 48.47 -24.04
CA GLU A 30 35.06 47.67 -25.19
C GLU A 30 36.51 47.17 -25.05
N LEU A 31 36.80 45.96 -25.55
CA LEU A 31 37.90 45.66 -26.47
C LEU A 31 37.88 44.18 -26.92
N GLU A 32 37.97 44.02 -28.25
CA GLU A 32 38.45 42.93 -29.12
C GLU A 32 38.70 41.50 -28.62
N LEU A 33 38.28 40.55 -29.47
CA LEU A 33 38.53 39.10 -29.42
C LEU A 33 40.02 38.74 -29.30
N PRO A 34 40.32 37.57 -28.71
CA PRO A 34 40.88 36.53 -29.56
C PRO A 34 40.25 35.14 -29.33
N ALA A 35 40.30 34.34 -30.39
CA ALA A 35 39.84 32.96 -30.47
C ALA A 35 40.44 32.08 -29.37
N VAL A 36 39.58 31.31 -28.68
CA VAL A 36 39.96 30.13 -27.92
C VAL A 36 38.92 29.03 -28.17
N GLN A 37 39.42 27.93 -28.74
CA GLN A 37 38.79 26.64 -28.92
C GLN A 37 38.05 26.14 -27.67
N GLY A 38 36.88 25.55 -27.87
CA GLY A 38 36.15 24.75 -26.87
C GLY A 38 34.65 25.08 -26.92
N ASN A 39 33.71 24.19 -27.22
CA ASN A 39 33.71 22.73 -27.13
C ASN A 39 32.79 22.17 -28.23
N ASN A 40 33.36 21.41 -29.16
CA ASN A 40 32.62 20.43 -29.94
C ASN A 40 32.41 19.21 -29.02
N ASP A 41 31.47 19.28 -28.08
CA ASP A 41 31.09 18.12 -27.25
C ASP A 41 29.68 18.34 -26.70
N LEU A 42 28.67 18.11 -27.55
CA LEU A 42 27.39 17.42 -27.27
C LEU A 42 26.39 17.68 -28.42
N GLU A 43 26.79 17.45 -29.67
CA GLU A 43 25.79 17.18 -30.70
C GLU A 43 25.28 15.76 -30.43
N ALA A 44 24.28 15.66 -29.55
CA ALA A 44 23.66 14.40 -29.19
C ALA A 44 23.08 13.78 -30.47
N LYS A 45 23.86 12.90 -31.10
CA LYS A 45 23.49 12.22 -32.33
C LYS A 45 22.18 11.50 -32.07
N ALA A 46 21.09 12.03 -32.62
CA ALA A 46 19.77 11.48 -32.39
C ALA A 46 19.75 10.01 -32.84
N THR A 47 19.18 9.15 -31.99
CA THR A 47 19.14 7.71 -32.19
C THR A 47 17.90 7.34 -33.00
N ARG A 48 18.04 6.44 -33.97
CA ARG A 48 16.92 5.95 -34.77
C ARG A 48 16.05 5.00 -33.94
N HIS A 49 14.74 5.16 -34.01
CA HIS A 49 13.82 4.25 -33.33
C HIS A 49 13.92 2.83 -33.91
N SER A 50 13.95 1.81 -33.05
CA SER A 50 14.21 0.43 -33.47
C SER A 50 13.11 -0.18 -34.36
N ARG A 51 11.86 0.23 -34.14
CA ARG A 51 10.68 -0.33 -34.83
C ARG A 51 10.09 0.62 -35.88
N TYR A 52 10.12 1.92 -35.62
CA TYR A 52 9.42 2.93 -36.42
C TYR A 52 10.39 3.86 -37.15
N HIS A 53 11.51 3.29 -37.60
CA HIS A 53 12.43 3.89 -38.55
C HIS A 53 12.42 3.05 -39.83
N PHE A 54 11.48 3.37 -40.71
CA PHE A 54 11.27 2.66 -41.96
C PHE A 54 12.26 3.14 -43.02
N LYS A 55 12.73 2.23 -43.88
CA LYS A 55 13.68 2.59 -44.95
C LYS A 55 13.04 3.43 -46.06
N ASP A 56 11.75 3.22 -46.27
CA ASP A 56 10.88 3.89 -47.25
C ASP A 56 10.05 5.03 -46.64
N GLY A 57 10.27 5.34 -45.36
CA GLY A 57 9.67 6.52 -44.71
C GLY A 57 10.09 7.82 -45.40
N ASN A 58 9.16 8.76 -45.46
CA ASN A 58 9.30 10.04 -46.16
C ASN A 58 9.00 11.25 -45.27
N VAL A 59 8.89 11.04 -43.95
CA VAL A 59 8.88 12.10 -42.95
C VAL A 59 9.59 11.61 -41.69
N VAL A 60 10.52 12.42 -41.18
CA VAL A 60 11.24 12.16 -39.94
C VAL A 60 10.69 13.04 -38.82
N PHE A 61 10.22 12.42 -37.74
CA PHE A 61 9.83 13.10 -36.50
C PHE A 61 10.91 12.94 -35.43
N LEU A 62 11.19 14.01 -34.69
CA LEU A 62 12.04 14.00 -33.51
C LEU A 62 11.18 14.05 -32.23
N VAL A 63 11.29 13.03 -31.40
CA VAL A 63 10.54 12.87 -30.14
C VAL A 63 11.51 12.81 -28.95
N SER A 64 11.13 13.36 -27.80
CA SER A 64 11.93 13.36 -26.56
C SER A 64 13.39 13.80 -26.79
N GLN A 65 13.57 14.82 -27.65
CA GLN A 65 14.82 15.48 -28.02
C GLN A 65 15.93 14.60 -28.64
N SER A 66 15.77 13.29 -28.74
CA SER A 66 16.88 12.39 -29.12
C SER A 66 16.48 11.18 -29.96
N VAL A 67 15.20 10.92 -30.21
CA VAL A 67 14.76 9.74 -30.97
C VAL A 67 14.11 10.13 -32.28
N LEU A 68 14.66 9.61 -33.38
CA LEU A 68 14.17 9.83 -34.75
C LEU A 68 13.25 8.70 -35.20
N TYR A 69 12.07 9.08 -35.65
CA TYR A 69 11.07 8.19 -36.23
C TYR A 69 10.96 8.51 -37.72
N ASN A 70 11.33 7.57 -38.59
CA ASN A 70 11.13 7.72 -40.03
C ASN A 70 9.89 6.95 -40.45
N VAL A 71 8.81 7.66 -40.78
CA VAL A 71 7.47 7.09 -41.02
C VAL A 71 6.87 7.63 -42.32
N HIS A 72 5.65 7.20 -42.64
CA HIS A 72 4.99 7.54 -43.90
C HIS A 72 4.04 8.73 -43.69
N ARG A 73 4.36 9.84 -44.33
CA ARG A 73 3.64 11.12 -44.33
C ARG A 73 2.15 10.96 -44.61
N TYR A 74 1.79 10.04 -45.51
CA TYR A 74 0.40 9.79 -45.90
C TYR A 74 -0.53 9.53 -44.72
N PHE A 75 -0.13 8.72 -43.73
CA PHE A 75 -1.00 8.40 -42.59
C PHE A 75 -1.30 9.61 -41.72
N PHE A 76 -0.38 10.58 -41.68
CA PHE A 76 -0.54 11.79 -40.89
C PHE A 76 -1.37 12.84 -41.64
N GLU A 77 -1.17 13.02 -42.94
CA GLU A 77 -1.90 14.04 -43.71
C GLU A 77 -3.34 13.64 -44.05
N ARG A 78 -3.61 12.34 -44.21
CA ARG A 78 -4.93 11.83 -44.58
C ARG A 78 -5.98 12.23 -43.55
N ASP A 79 -5.69 11.90 -42.28
CA ASP A 79 -6.67 11.95 -41.20
C ASP A 79 -6.41 13.07 -40.17
N SER A 80 -5.34 13.87 -40.34
CA SER A 80 -5.05 15.02 -39.47
C SER A 80 -4.83 16.32 -40.26
N THR A 81 -5.71 17.28 -40.02
CA THR A 81 -5.57 18.65 -40.54
C THR A 81 -4.37 19.37 -39.94
N HIS A 82 -4.05 19.06 -38.68
CA HIS A 82 -2.90 19.60 -37.97
C HIS A 82 -1.59 19.22 -38.66
N PHE A 83 -1.40 17.93 -38.95
CA PHE A 83 -0.19 17.48 -39.64
C PHE A 83 -0.14 17.93 -41.08
N ARG A 84 -1.27 18.03 -41.79
CA ARG A 84 -1.29 18.63 -43.13
C ARG A 84 -0.72 20.04 -43.12
N SER A 85 -1.20 20.89 -42.20
CA SER A 85 -0.70 22.27 -42.07
C SER A 85 0.78 22.34 -41.69
N ILE A 86 1.22 21.55 -40.71
CA ILE A 86 2.62 21.56 -40.27
C ILE A 86 3.52 21.09 -41.39
N LEU A 87 3.18 19.96 -42.03
CA LEU A 87 4.00 19.32 -43.04
C LEU A 87 4.03 20.09 -44.37
N GLU A 88 3.06 20.95 -44.65
CA GLU A 88 3.09 21.92 -45.75
C GLU A 88 4.04 23.11 -45.46
N SER A 89 4.20 23.48 -44.19
CA SER A 89 4.96 24.67 -43.78
C SER A 89 6.46 24.42 -43.51
N VAL A 90 6.84 23.18 -43.23
CA VAL A 90 8.22 22.82 -42.86
C VAL A 90 9.13 22.77 -44.09
N GLN A 91 10.34 23.33 -43.96
CA GLN A 91 11.34 23.35 -45.03
C GLN A 91 12.13 22.03 -45.17
N GLY A 92 12.02 21.13 -44.18
CA GLY A 92 12.68 19.84 -44.18
C GLY A 92 11.87 18.80 -43.40
N THR A 93 11.97 17.54 -43.86
CA THR A 93 11.31 16.37 -43.25
C THR A 93 12.28 15.18 -43.19
N ASP A 94 13.59 15.44 -43.22
CA ASP A 94 14.66 14.46 -43.24
C ASP A 94 15.39 14.38 -41.88
N GLU A 95 16.42 13.55 -41.78
CA GLU A 95 17.16 13.39 -40.51
C GLU A 95 17.96 14.64 -40.11
N GLN A 96 18.28 15.51 -41.07
CA GLN A 96 19.03 16.74 -40.82
C GLN A 96 18.10 17.85 -40.31
N ASN A 97 16.87 17.87 -40.80
CA ASN A 97 15.82 18.82 -40.41
C ASN A 97 14.52 18.06 -40.06
N PRO A 98 14.49 17.33 -38.94
CA PRO A 98 13.31 16.56 -38.55
C PRO A 98 12.19 17.46 -38.00
N VAL A 99 10.95 16.98 -38.12
CA VAL A 99 9.79 17.65 -37.53
C VAL A 99 9.73 17.35 -36.04
N VAL A 100 9.92 18.36 -35.19
CA VAL A 100 9.94 18.18 -33.74
C VAL A 100 8.52 18.04 -33.19
N LEU A 101 8.28 17.00 -32.39
CA LEU A 101 7.03 16.81 -31.65
C LEU A 101 7.25 17.14 -30.16
N PRO A 102 6.98 18.39 -29.74
CA PRO A 102 7.17 18.79 -28.36
C PRO A 102 6.13 18.14 -27.43
N ASP A 103 6.56 17.88 -26.19
CA ASP A 103 5.73 17.34 -25.12
C ASP A 103 5.08 15.99 -25.47
N VAL A 104 5.83 15.12 -26.14
CA VAL A 104 5.43 13.75 -26.46
C VAL A 104 6.52 12.80 -26.00
N SER A 105 6.13 11.80 -25.21
CA SER A 105 7.02 10.71 -24.83
C SER A 105 7.12 9.68 -25.96
N CYS A 106 8.26 9.01 -26.08
CA CYS A 106 8.42 7.91 -27.04
C CYS A 106 7.36 6.81 -26.83
N SER A 107 7.06 6.46 -25.58
CA SER A 107 6.04 5.46 -25.27
C SER A 107 4.66 5.86 -25.76
N ASP A 108 4.22 7.10 -25.56
CA ASP A 108 2.90 7.54 -26.02
C ASP A 108 2.83 7.55 -27.55
N PHE A 109 3.91 7.98 -28.21
CA PHE A 109 3.97 7.99 -29.67
C PHE A 109 3.99 6.57 -30.25
N ASP A 110 4.71 5.64 -29.63
CA ASP A 110 4.73 4.23 -30.02
C ASP A 110 3.33 3.59 -29.96
N GLU A 111 2.54 3.91 -28.92
CA GLU A 111 1.18 3.44 -28.79
C GLU A 111 0.27 3.97 -29.90
N PHE A 112 0.45 5.24 -30.28
CA PHE A 112 -0.27 5.86 -31.38
C PHE A 112 0.15 5.28 -32.74
N LEU A 113 1.45 5.12 -32.98
CA LEU A 113 1.99 4.49 -34.20
C LEU A 113 1.55 3.04 -34.34
N ALA A 114 1.36 2.30 -33.25
CA ALA A 114 0.83 0.94 -33.30
C ALA A 114 -0.62 0.86 -33.85
N ILE A 115 -1.38 1.97 -33.80
CA ILE A 115 -2.71 2.06 -34.46
C ILE A 115 -2.55 2.27 -35.96
N LEU A 116 -1.60 3.12 -36.38
CA LEU A 116 -1.34 3.41 -37.80
C LEU A 116 -0.62 2.27 -38.51
N TYR A 117 0.22 1.54 -37.78
CA TYR A 117 1.04 0.42 -38.26
C TYR A 117 0.72 -0.87 -37.50
N PRO A 118 -0.50 -1.41 -37.66
CA PRO A 118 -0.88 -2.66 -37.01
C PRO A 118 -0.01 -3.81 -37.53
N THR A 119 0.60 -4.56 -36.62
CA THR A 119 1.38 -5.77 -36.96
C THR A 119 0.51 -6.98 -37.25
N ASP A 120 -0.68 -7.04 -36.66
CA ASP A 120 -1.68 -8.08 -36.91
C ASP A 120 -3.06 -7.41 -37.02
N PHE A 121 -3.66 -7.47 -38.21
CA PHE A 121 -4.97 -6.88 -38.48
C PHE A 121 -6.13 -7.68 -37.86
N ARG A 122 -5.93 -8.97 -37.59
CA ARG A 122 -6.95 -9.83 -36.95
C ARG A 122 -6.90 -9.73 -35.44
N ARG A 123 -5.70 -9.51 -34.88
CA ARG A 123 -5.47 -9.40 -33.44
C ARG A 123 -4.68 -8.13 -33.14
N PRO A 124 -5.35 -6.97 -33.07
CA PRO A 124 -4.71 -5.74 -32.63
C PRO A 124 -4.05 -5.94 -31.27
N THR A 125 -2.89 -5.32 -31.07
CA THR A 125 -2.19 -5.35 -29.79
C THR A 125 -3.12 -4.89 -28.67
N GLU A 126 -3.25 -5.71 -27.63
CA GLU A 126 -3.99 -5.33 -26.43
C GLU A 126 -3.31 -4.14 -25.76
N LYS A 127 -4.14 -3.18 -25.32
CA LYS A 127 -3.67 -1.95 -24.67
C LYS A 127 -4.40 -1.77 -23.35
N THR A 128 -3.67 -1.31 -22.34
CA THR A 128 -4.20 -0.92 -21.04
C THR A 128 -5.01 0.38 -21.13
N THR A 129 -5.76 0.70 -20.08
CA THR A 129 -6.49 1.96 -19.97
C THR A 129 -5.56 3.18 -20.06
N SER A 130 -4.35 3.10 -19.50
CA SER A 130 -3.37 4.19 -19.61
C SER A 130 -2.89 4.38 -21.05
N GLN A 131 -2.57 3.29 -21.76
CA GLN A 131 -2.15 3.35 -23.16
C GLN A 131 -3.26 3.91 -24.07
N TRP A 132 -4.52 3.50 -23.87
CA TRP A 132 -5.65 4.09 -24.61
C TRP A 132 -5.87 5.57 -24.26
N THR A 133 -5.59 5.99 -23.03
CA THR A 133 -5.64 7.40 -22.62
C THR A 133 -4.57 8.21 -23.35
N SER A 134 -3.35 7.68 -23.50
CA SER A 134 -2.29 8.31 -24.30
C SER A 134 -2.68 8.44 -25.77
N VAL A 135 -3.24 7.37 -26.36
CA VAL A 135 -3.76 7.40 -27.75
C VAL A 135 -4.86 8.46 -27.90
N LEU A 136 -5.82 8.51 -26.96
CA LEU A 136 -6.87 9.53 -26.96
C LEU A 136 -6.28 10.94 -26.91
N HIS A 137 -5.28 11.16 -26.04
CA HIS A 137 -4.64 12.46 -25.90
C HIS A 137 -3.95 12.92 -27.19
N LEU A 138 -3.15 12.06 -27.82
CA LEU A 138 -2.46 12.39 -29.06
C LEU A 138 -3.44 12.54 -30.23
N ALA A 139 -4.44 11.67 -30.33
CA ALA A 139 -5.48 11.78 -31.36
C ALA A 139 -6.22 13.10 -31.28
N ALA A 140 -6.62 13.53 -30.08
CA ALA A 140 -7.26 14.82 -29.87
C ALA A 140 -6.30 16.01 -30.14
N LYS A 141 -5.05 15.93 -29.65
CA LYS A 141 -4.01 16.98 -29.85
C LYS A 141 -3.75 17.24 -31.34
N TRP A 142 -3.73 16.17 -32.13
CA TRP A 142 -3.41 16.24 -33.56
C TRP A 142 -4.64 16.16 -34.47
N GLY A 143 -5.86 16.09 -33.93
CA GLY A 143 -7.09 16.10 -34.72
C GLY A 143 -7.34 14.84 -35.56
N PHE A 144 -6.94 13.66 -35.08
CA PHE A 144 -7.30 12.37 -35.68
C PHE A 144 -8.65 11.89 -35.15
N GLU A 145 -9.74 12.42 -35.69
CA GLU A 145 -11.11 12.17 -35.18
C GLU A 145 -11.48 10.68 -35.13
N SER A 146 -11.20 9.91 -36.19
CA SER A 146 -11.51 8.48 -36.21
C SER A 146 -10.74 7.67 -35.16
N ILE A 147 -9.49 8.05 -34.86
CA ILE A 147 -8.67 7.39 -33.83
C ILE A 147 -9.13 7.84 -32.44
N GLN A 148 -9.55 9.10 -32.31
CA GLN A 148 -10.14 9.62 -31.09
C GLN A 148 -11.40 8.83 -30.72
N LEU A 149 -12.33 8.64 -31.65
CA LEU A 149 -13.54 7.83 -31.45
C LEU A 149 -13.20 6.37 -31.11
N LEU A 150 -12.23 5.77 -31.79
CA LEU A 150 -11.75 4.42 -31.45
C LEU A 150 -11.27 4.33 -30.00
N ALA A 151 -10.47 5.30 -29.55
CA ALA A 151 -9.98 5.33 -28.17
C ALA A 151 -11.11 5.53 -27.17
N ILE A 152 -12.10 6.37 -27.49
CA ILE A 152 -13.33 6.55 -26.68
C ILE A 152 -14.09 5.23 -26.56
N ASP A 153 -14.33 4.51 -27.65
CA ASP A 153 -15.06 3.23 -27.59
C ASP A 153 -14.36 2.21 -26.67
N LYS A 154 -13.03 2.14 -26.76
CA LYS A 154 -12.22 1.24 -25.92
C LYS A 154 -12.24 1.65 -24.45
N LEU A 155 -12.07 2.93 -24.16
CA LEU A 155 -12.11 3.47 -22.79
C LEU A 155 -13.52 3.42 -22.19
N THR A 156 -14.58 3.50 -23.00
CA THR A 156 -15.96 3.33 -22.53
C THR A 156 -16.13 1.97 -21.84
N ALA A 157 -15.49 0.93 -22.37
CA ALA A 157 -15.56 -0.41 -21.81
C ALA A 157 -14.62 -0.64 -20.60
N THR A 158 -13.45 0.00 -20.56
CA THR A 158 -12.38 -0.34 -19.60
C THR A 158 -12.06 0.71 -18.55
N ALA A 159 -12.42 1.98 -18.77
CA ALA A 159 -12.07 3.06 -17.85
C ALA A 159 -12.93 3.03 -16.57
N ILE A 160 -12.29 3.29 -15.43
CA ILE A 160 -13.00 3.44 -14.16
C ILE A 160 -13.82 4.73 -14.13
N PRO A 161 -14.86 4.83 -13.29
CA PRO A 161 -15.74 6.00 -13.24
C PRO A 161 -15.00 7.34 -13.05
N VAL A 162 -13.98 7.39 -12.19
CA VAL A 162 -13.20 8.62 -11.96
C VAL A 162 -12.46 9.06 -13.22
N ASP A 163 -11.81 8.13 -13.93
CA ASP A 163 -11.12 8.45 -15.18
C ASP A 163 -12.12 8.88 -16.27
N LYS A 164 -13.32 8.27 -16.32
CA LYS A 164 -14.39 8.71 -17.22
C LYS A 164 -14.85 10.14 -16.97
N ILE A 165 -14.91 10.57 -15.70
CA ILE A 165 -15.23 11.98 -15.36
C ILE A 165 -14.13 12.90 -15.90
N VAL A 166 -12.87 12.60 -15.59
CA VAL A 166 -11.74 13.46 -15.96
C VAL A 166 -11.57 13.56 -17.47
N LEU A 167 -11.56 12.42 -18.15
CA LEU A 167 -11.42 12.35 -19.60
C LEU A 167 -12.66 12.90 -20.31
N GLY A 168 -13.86 12.59 -19.79
CA GLY A 168 -15.11 13.08 -20.36
C GLY A 168 -15.19 14.61 -20.34
N ARG A 169 -14.75 15.26 -19.25
CA ARG A 169 -14.66 16.72 -19.19
C ARG A 169 -13.58 17.27 -20.11
N ARG A 170 -12.38 16.67 -20.10
CA ARG A 170 -11.24 17.15 -20.90
C ARG A 170 -11.51 17.11 -22.39
N TYR A 171 -12.19 16.08 -22.88
CA TYR A 171 -12.43 15.85 -24.31
C TYR A 171 -13.88 16.07 -24.74
N GLY A 172 -14.76 16.55 -23.85
CA GLY A 172 -16.16 16.85 -24.18
C GLY A 172 -17.07 15.63 -24.36
N ILE A 173 -16.74 14.48 -23.77
CA ILE A 173 -17.50 13.23 -23.86
C ILE A 173 -18.62 13.23 -22.80
N SER A 174 -19.71 13.94 -23.10
CA SER A 174 -20.79 14.18 -22.14
C SER A 174 -21.53 12.90 -21.73
N ASP A 175 -21.62 11.92 -22.63
CA ASP A 175 -22.33 10.65 -22.41
C ASP A 175 -21.75 9.83 -21.25
N TRP A 176 -20.48 10.03 -20.91
CA TRP A 176 -19.85 9.36 -19.78
C TRP A 176 -20.19 9.99 -18.44
N LEU A 177 -20.43 11.30 -18.41
CA LEU A 177 -20.37 12.09 -17.18
C LEU A 177 -21.47 11.67 -16.19
N HIS A 178 -22.72 11.60 -16.64
CA HIS A 178 -23.85 11.28 -15.75
C HIS A 178 -23.65 9.92 -15.07
N GLY A 179 -23.46 8.85 -15.85
CA GLY A 179 -23.29 7.50 -15.31
C GLY A 179 -22.03 7.37 -14.46
N ALA A 180 -20.96 8.09 -14.79
CA ALA A 180 -19.74 8.06 -14.00
C ALA A 180 -19.90 8.77 -12.64
N TYR A 181 -20.55 9.94 -12.58
CA TYR A 181 -20.87 10.60 -11.32
C TYR A 181 -21.78 9.74 -10.45
N GLU A 182 -22.84 9.17 -11.03
CA GLU A 182 -23.74 8.28 -10.31
C GLU A 182 -22.99 7.09 -9.70
N ALA A 183 -22.11 6.44 -10.48
CA ALA A 183 -21.31 5.32 -10.00
C ALA A 183 -20.37 5.72 -8.84
N VAL A 184 -19.70 6.88 -8.93
CA VAL A 184 -18.82 7.37 -7.86
C VAL A 184 -19.62 7.77 -6.61
N CYS A 185 -20.80 8.36 -6.78
CA CYS A 185 -21.66 8.74 -5.66
C CYS A 185 -22.30 7.53 -4.97
N THR A 186 -22.62 6.46 -5.69
CA THR A 186 -23.36 5.32 -5.14
C THR A 186 -22.47 4.16 -4.67
N ARG A 187 -21.20 4.11 -5.07
CA ARG A 187 -20.29 3.03 -4.64
C ARG A 187 -20.04 3.05 -3.13
N ALA A 188 -19.76 1.88 -2.57
CA ALA A 188 -19.52 1.72 -1.14
C ALA A 188 -18.23 2.39 -0.66
N ASP A 189 -17.15 2.37 -1.47
CA ASP A 189 -15.84 2.89 -1.07
C ASP A 189 -15.77 4.42 -1.18
N PRO A 190 -15.11 5.10 -0.21
CA PRO A 190 -14.83 6.53 -0.32
C PRO A 190 -13.91 6.82 -1.52
N LEU A 191 -13.74 8.10 -1.84
CA LEU A 191 -12.70 8.53 -2.79
C LEU A 191 -11.33 8.31 -2.17
N THR A 192 -10.40 7.75 -2.94
CA THR A 192 -8.99 7.72 -2.53
C THR A 192 -8.33 9.08 -2.75
N VAL A 193 -7.14 9.28 -2.17
CA VAL A 193 -6.39 10.52 -2.34
C VAL A 193 -6.03 10.74 -3.82
N GLU A 194 -5.62 9.69 -4.53
CA GLU A 194 -5.26 9.73 -5.95
C GLU A 194 -6.45 10.11 -6.82
N GLU A 195 -7.64 9.54 -6.54
CA GLU A 195 -8.87 9.91 -7.22
C GLU A 195 -9.25 11.36 -6.94
N GLY A 196 -9.11 11.81 -5.69
CA GLY A 196 -9.33 13.19 -5.30
C GLY A 196 -8.42 14.18 -6.02
N MET A 197 -7.13 13.84 -6.17
CA MET A 197 -6.17 14.65 -6.93
C MET A 197 -6.54 14.74 -8.42
N LYS A 198 -7.03 13.65 -9.01
CA LYS A 198 -7.48 13.63 -10.42
C LYS A 198 -8.73 14.47 -10.65
N LEU A 199 -9.70 14.41 -9.74
CA LEU A 199 -10.99 15.11 -9.84
C LEU A 199 -10.87 16.61 -9.54
N GLY A 200 -9.98 16.96 -8.62
CA GLY A 200 -9.86 18.29 -8.07
C GLY A 200 -10.86 18.56 -6.94
N VAL A 201 -10.55 19.59 -6.14
CA VAL A 201 -11.24 19.88 -4.86
C VAL A 201 -12.75 20.10 -5.04
N GLU A 202 -13.16 20.78 -6.10
CA GLU A 202 -14.57 21.12 -6.34
C GLU A 202 -15.45 19.87 -6.52
N ASP A 203 -14.99 18.90 -7.32
CA ASP A 203 -15.70 17.65 -7.55
C ASP A 203 -15.71 16.77 -6.30
N VAL A 204 -14.58 16.71 -5.56
CA VAL A 204 -14.51 15.97 -4.30
C VAL A 204 -15.55 16.49 -3.31
N ILE A 205 -15.69 17.81 -3.16
CA ILE A 205 -16.68 18.43 -2.29
C ILE A 205 -18.11 18.08 -2.75
N ARG A 206 -18.41 18.22 -4.05
CA ARG A 206 -19.74 17.93 -4.59
C ARG A 206 -20.12 16.45 -4.46
N ILE A 207 -19.19 15.55 -4.74
CA ILE A 207 -19.38 14.10 -4.59
C ILE A 207 -19.63 13.76 -3.12
N SER A 208 -18.82 14.30 -2.20
CA SER A 208 -19.00 14.08 -0.76
C SER A 208 -20.36 14.56 -0.26
N ALA A 209 -20.76 15.78 -0.67
CA ALA A 209 -22.07 16.34 -0.33
C ALA A 209 -23.22 15.48 -0.88
N ALA A 210 -23.14 15.06 -2.15
CA ALA A 210 -24.14 14.18 -2.75
C ALA A 210 -24.26 12.85 -1.99
N ARG A 211 -23.12 12.24 -1.65
CA ARG A 211 -23.07 10.99 -0.87
C ARG A 211 -23.73 11.12 0.50
N GLN A 212 -23.56 12.26 1.16
CA GLN A 212 -24.17 12.56 2.46
C GLN A 212 -25.67 12.85 2.36
N VAL A 213 -26.09 13.66 1.40
CA VAL A 213 -27.49 14.11 1.25
C VAL A 213 -28.41 12.97 0.80
N TYR A 214 -27.96 12.15 -0.15
CA TYR A 214 -28.76 11.05 -0.71
C TYR A 214 -28.57 9.73 0.03
N GLY A 215 -27.82 9.71 1.13
CA GLY A 215 -27.62 8.51 1.96
C GLY A 215 -26.86 7.38 1.23
N CYS A 216 -26.09 7.71 0.19
CA CYS A 216 -25.31 6.73 -0.56
C CYS A 216 -24.11 6.21 0.23
N ALA A 217 -23.70 6.91 1.29
CA ALA A 217 -22.67 6.47 2.22
C ALA A 217 -23.30 5.95 3.53
N LYS A 218 -22.89 4.76 3.96
CA LYS A 218 -23.13 4.25 5.31
C LYS A 218 -21.78 4.07 6.00
N ALA A 219 -21.72 4.40 7.29
CA ALA A 219 -20.54 4.13 8.10
C ALA A 219 -20.28 2.61 8.12
N ARG A 220 -19.05 2.20 7.78
CA ARG A 220 -18.62 0.79 7.84
C ARG A 220 -18.25 0.35 9.25
N TYR A 221 -17.81 1.29 10.07
CA TYR A 221 -17.29 1.05 11.41
C TYR A 221 -18.07 1.86 12.44
N GLU A 222 -18.10 1.35 13.67
CA GLU A 222 -18.74 2.01 14.79
C GLU A 222 -18.04 3.32 15.18
N THR A 223 -18.83 4.31 15.60
CA THR A 223 -18.34 5.65 15.97
C THR A 223 -17.32 5.64 17.11
N LYS A 224 -17.30 4.59 17.95
CA LYS A 224 -16.33 4.44 19.04
C LYS A 224 -14.87 4.47 18.56
N HIS A 225 -14.61 4.02 17.33
CA HIS A 225 -13.27 4.01 16.75
C HIS A 225 -12.83 5.39 16.22
N LEU A 226 -13.77 6.30 15.96
CA LEU A 226 -13.49 7.57 15.28
C LEU A 226 -12.45 8.40 16.05
N SER A 227 -12.60 8.54 17.36
CA SER A 227 -11.70 9.39 18.15
C SER A 227 -10.25 8.90 18.11
N GLU A 228 -10.04 7.58 18.11
CA GLU A 228 -8.71 6.98 18.05
C GLU A 228 -8.12 7.08 16.64
N ASP A 229 -8.95 6.81 15.63
CA ASP A 229 -8.52 6.78 14.23
C ASP A 229 -8.21 8.21 13.70
N LEU A 230 -8.87 9.26 14.23
CA LEU A 230 -8.62 10.66 13.82
C LEU A 230 -7.14 11.07 13.95
N GLY A 231 -6.46 10.59 14.99
CA GLY A 231 -5.03 10.87 15.18
C GLY A 231 -4.18 10.33 14.04
N ASP A 232 -4.48 9.12 13.59
CA ASP A 232 -3.74 8.47 12.50
C ASP A 232 -4.15 9.02 11.12
N ILE A 233 -5.45 9.27 10.91
CA ILE A 233 -5.98 9.81 9.65
C ILE A 233 -5.38 11.18 9.34
N PHE A 234 -5.33 12.06 10.34
CA PHE A 234 -4.84 13.43 10.16
C PHE A 234 -3.39 13.65 10.62
N LYS A 235 -2.69 12.57 11.00
CA LYS A 235 -1.32 12.62 11.54
C LYS A 235 -1.18 13.67 12.65
N LEU A 236 -2.16 13.71 13.55
CA LEU A 236 -2.15 14.64 14.67
C LEU A 236 -1.06 14.19 15.64
N GLU A 237 -0.01 14.99 15.80
CA GLU A 237 1.01 14.75 16.82
C GLU A 237 0.32 14.68 18.18
N LYS A 238 0.45 13.55 18.87
CA LYS A 238 0.04 13.49 20.27
C LYS A 238 0.95 14.44 21.05
N PRO A 239 0.41 15.33 21.89
CA PRO A 239 1.24 15.94 22.92
C PRO A 239 1.90 14.81 23.70
N VAL A 240 3.18 14.97 23.99
CA VAL A 240 4.05 13.98 24.63
C VAL A 240 3.45 13.54 25.96
N GLU A 241 2.61 12.53 25.94
CA GLU A 241 2.27 11.69 27.08
C GLU A 241 2.68 10.27 26.70
N GLU A 242 3.80 9.87 27.31
CA GLU A 242 4.35 8.54 27.42
C GLU A 242 4.39 7.70 26.13
N VAL A 243 5.56 7.76 25.51
CA VAL A 243 6.13 6.71 24.68
C VAL A 243 5.91 5.33 25.35
N SER A 244 4.80 4.66 25.02
CA SER A 244 4.59 3.23 25.24
C SER A 244 5.35 2.40 24.18
N VAL A 245 6.50 2.89 23.71
CA VAL A 245 7.44 2.10 22.91
C VAL A 245 8.21 1.25 23.91
N GLY A 246 7.64 0.09 24.21
CA GLY A 246 8.20 -0.89 25.12
C GLY A 246 7.17 -1.89 25.67
N SER A 247 5.86 -1.61 25.63
CA SER A 247 4.90 -2.50 26.30
C SER A 247 4.70 -3.85 25.60
N ALA A 248 4.76 -3.90 24.27
CA ALA A 248 4.62 -5.15 23.51
C ALA A 248 5.83 -6.10 23.71
N ASP A 249 7.05 -5.58 23.61
CA ASP A 249 8.28 -6.36 23.80
C ASP A 249 8.44 -6.84 25.25
N VAL A 250 8.05 -6.01 26.22
CA VAL A 250 8.07 -6.35 27.65
C VAL A 250 7.03 -7.41 27.96
N GLU A 251 5.85 -7.33 27.37
CA GLU A 251 4.79 -8.32 27.57
C GLU A 251 5.07 -9.67 26.88
N GLU A 252 5.67 -9.63 25.69
CA GLU A 252 6.15 -10.84 25.02
C GLU A 252 7.24 -11.54 25.83
N SER A 253 8.19 -10.76 26.36
CA SER A 253 9.23 -11.25 27.27
C SER A 253 8.64 -11.83 28.55
N ALA A 254 7.65 -11.17 29.16
CA ALA A 254 7.00 -11.65 30.38
C ALA A 254 6.24 -12.96 30.17
N ILE A 255 5.53 -13.10 29.04
CA ILE A 255 4.84 -14.33 28.66
C ILE A 255 5.85 -15.47 28.47
N LYS A 256 6.95 -15.22 27.76
CA LYS A 256 8.01 -16.22 27.56
C LYS A 256 8.66 -16.67 28.88
N ILE A 257 8.95 -15.73 29.79
CA ILE A 257 9.49 -16.04 31.11
C ILE A 257 8.51 -16.92 31.91
N LEU A 258 7.21 -16.63 31.86
CA LEU A 258 6.18 -17.42 32.53
C LEU A 258 6.01 -18.81 31.89
N GLU A 259 6.10 -18.92 30.56
CA GLU A 259 6.14 -20.21 29.86
C GLU A 259 7.30 -21.08 30.33
N ASP A 260 8.52 -20.53 30.36
CA ASP A 260 9.72 -21.24 30.79
C ASP A 260 9.61 -21.70 32.26
N GLN A 261 9.03 -20.87 33.14
CA GLN A 261 8.79 -21.22 34.54
C GLN A 261 7.76 -22.36 34.69
N VAL A 262 6.65 -22.32 33.94
CA VAL A 262 5.63 -23.38 33.95
C VAL A 262 6.23 -24.70 33.45
N VAL A 263 7.00 -24.67 32.35
CA VAL A 263 7.68 -25.86 31.80
C VAL A 263 8.68 -26.43 32.81
N THR A 264 9.45 -25.59 33.47
CA THR A 264 10.41 -26.01 34.51
C THR A 264 9.69 -26.69 35.68
N MET A 265 8.59 -26.11 36.17
CA MET A 265 7.79 -26.67 37.26
C MET A 265 7.09 -27.98 36.86
N GLN A 266 6.63 -28.10 35.62
CA GLN A 266 6.09 -29.36 35.10
C GLN A 266 7.16 -30.46 35.03
N ALA A 267 8.38 -30.14 34.60
CA ALA A 267 9.51 -31.07 34.58
C ALA A 267 9.94 -31.48 35.99
N GLU A 268 10.00 -30.55 36.94
CA GLU A 268 10.24 -30.85 38.36
C GLU A 268 9.16 -31.79 38.89
N PHE A 269 7.88 -31.54 38.60
CA PHE A 269 6.77 -32.42 39.00
C PHE A 269 6.87 -33.83 38.41
N ALA A 270 7.37 -33.96 37.17
CA ALA A 270 7.54 -35.24 36.50
C ALA A 270 8.69 -36.10 37.07
N THR A 271 9.66 -35.49 37.75
CA THR A 271 10.80 -36.20 38.37
C THR A 271 10.51 -36.71 39.78
N PHE A 272 9.39 -36.33 40.41
CA PHE A 272 8.95 -36.93 41.67
C PHE A 272 8.42 -38.34 41.42
N GLN A 273 9.27 -39.35 41.68
CA GLN A 273 8.83 -40.73 41.75
C GLN A 273 7.75 -40.90 42.82
N THR A 274 6.67 -41.61 42.50
CA THR A 274 5.77 -42.20 43.50
C THR A 274 6.60 -43.04 44.44
N PRO A 275 6.58 -42.80 45.78
CA PRO A 275 7.25 -43.68 46.71
C PRO A 275 6.66 -45.09 46.54
N THR A 276 7.46 -46.02 46.06
CA THR A 276 7.15 -47.45 46.08
C THR A 276 6.81 -47.81 47.53
N PRO A 277 5.67 -48.47 47.81
CA PRO A 277 5.29 -48.78 49.18
C PRO A 277 6.40 -49.62 49.83
N THR A 278 7.12 -49.04 50.78
CA THR A 278 8.10 -49.76 51.60
C THR A 278 7.35 -50.89 52.32
N PRO A 279 7.87 -52.13 52.33
CA PRO A 279 7.15 -53.24 52.95
C PRO A 279 6.88 -52.92 54.42
N THR A 280 5.62 -53.07 54.83
CA THR A 280 5.11 -52.90 56.20
C THR A 280 6.07 -53.53 57.21
N GLN A 281 6.80 -52.71 57.98
CA GLN A 281 7.58 -53.21 59.11
C GLN A 281 6.61 -53.64 60.22
N THR A 282 6.42 -54.96 60.38
CA THR A 282 5.61 -55.52 61.46
C THR A 282 6.26 -55.28 62.82
N CYS A 283 5.46 -54.83 63.79
CA CYS A 283 5.86 -54.57 65.17
C CYS A 283 6.38 -55.85 65.86
N GLN A 284 7.66 -55.86 66.28
CA GLN A 284 8.29 -57.02 66.94
C GLN A 284 7.66 -57.40 68.29
N ARG A 285 6.84 -56.55 68.92
CA ARG A 285 6.25 -56.82 70.24
C ARG A 285 5.03 -57.75 70.20
N TYR A 286 4.37 -57.86 69.05
CA TYR A 286 3.16 -58.69 68.86
C TYR A 286 3.26 -59.49 67.56
N SER A 287 4.27 -60.35 67.44
CA SER A 287 4.42 -61.24 66.28
C SER A 287 3.42 -62.42 66.24
N LYS A 288 2.59 -62.62 67.28
CA LYS A 288 1.75 -63.83 67.41
C LYS A 288 0.23 -63.60 67.43
N HIS A 289 -0.27 -62.40 67.11
CA HIS A 289 -1.72 -62.15 66.97
C HIS A 289 -2.06 -61.34 65.72
N LEU A 290 -3.35 -61.38 65.33
CA LEU A 290 -3.93 -60.99 64.04
C LEU A 290 -3.35 -59.70 63.41
N PRO A 291 -3.39 -59.56 62.05
CA PRO A 291 -2.66 -58.54 61.29
C PRO A 291 -3.05 -57.06 61.53
N HIS A 292 -3.98 -56.77 62.44
CA HIS A 292 -4.59 -55.44 62.59
C HIS A 292 -4.36 -54.74 63.94
N VAL A 293 -3.52 -55.27 64.83
CA VAL A 293 -3.23 -54.63 66.13
C VAL A 293 -1.89 -53.87 66.05
N ASN A 294 -1.95 -52.54 66.07
CA ASN A 294 -0.78 -51.67 66.16
C ASN A 294 -0.65 -51.04 67.56
N CYS A 295 0.55 -50.60 67.95
CA CYS A 295 0.82 -50.06 69.29
C CYS A 295 -0.05 -48.84 69.64
N THR A 296 -0.52 -48.09 68.65
CA THR A 296 -1.41 -46.94 68.79
C THR A 296 -2.85 -47.31 69.20
N SER A 297 -3.36 -48.47 68.80
CA SER A 297 -4.74 -48.91 69.11
C SER A 297 -4.98 -49.31 70.58
N GLN A 298 -3.91 -49.53 71.36
CA GLN A 298 -3.98 -49.98 72.76
C GLN A 298 -3.53 -48.93 73.78
N GLY A 299 -3.32 -47.67 73.39
CA GLY A 299 -3.07 -46.57 74.34
C GLY A 299 -1.72 -46.61 75.08
N LEU A 300 -0.74 -47.39 74.61
CA LEU A 300 0.60 -47.46 75.21
C LEU A 300 1.51 -46.37 74.62
N SER A 301 1.53 -45.20 75.27
CA SER A 301 2.36 -44.04 74.94
C SER A 301 3.77 -44.12 75.56
N TYR A 302 4.58 -45.14 75.23
CA TYR A 302 6.02 -45.11 75.54
C TYR A 302 6.88 -45.74 74.43
N ASP A 303 7.23 -44.91 73.46
CA ASP A 303 8.51 -44.69 72.78
C ASP A 303 9.47 -45.81 72.31
N LEU A 304 9.17 -47.11 72.44
CA LEU A 304 10.19 -48.15 72.19
C LEU A 304 9.94 -49.07 70.97
N CYS A 305 9.02 -48.74 70.06
CA CYS A 305 8.83 -49.52 68.82
C CYS A 305 9.37 -48.78 67.59
N ALA A 306 10.52 -49.25 67.06
CA ALA A 306 11.15 -48.69 65.86
C ALA A 306 10.24 -48.81 64.61
N GLY A 307 9.49 -49.90 64.46
CA GLY A 307 8.57 -50.09 63.32
C GLY A 307 7.28 -49.26 63.37
N CYS A 308 6.92 -48.68 64.53
CA CYS A 308 5.76 -47.80 64.67
C CYS A 308 6.14 -46.30 64.65
N ARG A 309 7.43 -45.97 64.73
CA ARG A 309 7.95 -44.63 64.40
C ARG A 309 8.04 -44.49 62.88
N ALA A 310 6.89 -44.54 62.20
CA ALA A 310 6.83 -44.05 60.82
C ALA A 310 7.19 -42.55 60.84
N PRO A 311 7.97 -42.05 59.88
CA PRO A 311 8.32 -40.63 59.80
C PRO A 311 7.13 -39.80 59.31
N LYS A 312 6.00 -39.82 60.04
CA LYS A 312 4.77 -39.09 59.70
C LYS A 312 5.01 -37.59 59.55
N VAL A 313 5.96 -37.02 60.29
CA VAL A 313 6.25 -35.58 60.22
C VAL A 313 6.93 -35.19 58.90
N LEU A 314 7.87 -35.99 58.40
CA LEU A 314 8.55 -35.71 57.12
C LEU A 314 7.63 -35.97 55.91
N GLU A 315 6.79 -37.00 55.96
CA GLU A 315 5.79 -37.26 54.90
C GLU A 315 4.71 -36.16 54.83
N ILE A 316 4.27 -35.60 55.97
CA ILE A 316 3.32 -34.49 56.00
C ILE A 316 3.96 -33.21 55.45
N ILE A 317 5.21 -32.91 55.81
CA ILE A 317 5.94 -31.74 55.29
C ILE A 317 6.19 -31.87 53.78
N GLU A 318 6.64 -33.03 53.29
CA GLU A 318 6.78 -33.28 51.85
C GLU A 318 5.44 -33.20 51.10
N SER A 319 4.34 -33.62 51.73
CA SER A 319 2.99 -33.51 51.17
C SER A 319 2.53 -32.05 51.08
N ASP A 320 2.80 -31.23 52.10
CA ASP A 320 2.46 -29.80 52.10
C ASP A 320 3.32 -29.01 51.10
N GLU A 321 4.62 -29.30 50.98
CA GLU A 321 5.49 -28.71 49.96
C GLU A 321 5.05 -29.07 48.53
N ARG A 322 4.66 -30.33 48.28
CA ARG A 322 4.11 -30.77 46.98
C ARG A 322 2.77 -30.10 46.67
N ARG A 323 1.91 -29.87 47.68
CA ARG A 323 0.67 -29.13 47.51
C ARG A 323 0.96 -27.68 47.12
N LEU A 324 1.84 -27.01 47.85
CA LEU A 324 2.18 -25.60 47.60
C LEU A 324 2.81 -25.38 46.22
N LYS A 325 3.71 -26.29 45.79
CA LYS A 325 4.29 -26.24 44.44
C LYS A 325 3.25 -26.48 43.33
N ARG A 326 2.21 -27.27 43.61
CA ARG A 326 1.11 -27.52 42.66
C ARG A 326 0.24 -26.27 42.52
N GLU A 327 -0.12 -25.66 43.64
CA GLU A 327 -0.88 -24.41 43.69
C GLU A 327 -0.14 -23.27 42.95
N ASP A 328 1.16 -23.07 43.22
CA ASP A 328 1.97 -22.05 42.52
C ASP A 328 2.08 -22.30 40.99
N ARG A 329 2.14 -23.58 40.57
CA ARG A 329 2.11 -23.93 39.15
C ARG A 329 0.75 -23.60 38.52
N GLU A 330 -0.35 -23.98 39.16
CA GLU A 330 -1.71 -23.71 38.68
C GLU A 330 -1.99 -22.20 38.59
N ASP A 331 -1.49 -21.41 39.55
CA ASP A 331 -1.56 -19.95 39.53
C ASP A 331 -0.77 -19.36 38.35
N LYS A 332 0.44 -19.86 38.09
CA LYS A 332 1.27 -19.42 36.95
C LYS A 332 0.67 -19.81 35.60
N GLU A 333 0.11 -21.01 35.49
CA GLU A 333 -0.61 -21.45 34.28
C GLU A 333 -1.84 -20.58 34.01
N THR A 334 -2.61 -20.25 35.05
CA THR A 334 -3.76 -19.35 34.96
C THR A 334 -3.33 -17.94 34.53
N ARG A 335 -2.29 -17.40 35.16
CA ARG A 335 -1.72 -16.09 34.81
C ARG A 335 -1.18 -16.04 33.39
N LEU A 336 -0.52 -17.11 32.94
CA LEU A 336 -0.01 -17.22 31.58
C LEU A 336 -1.16 -17.23 30.56
N LYS A 337 -2.23 -17.97 30.84
CA LYS A 337 -3.43 -18.02 30.00
C LYS A 337 -4.08 -16.64 29.86
N ASP A 338 -4.26 -15.93 30.97
CA ASP A 338 -4.81 -14.56 30.99
C ASP A 338 -3.97 -13.59 30.15
N LEU A 339 -2.64 -13.62 30.32
CA LEU A 339 -1.73 -12.76 29.55
C LEU A 339 -1.76 -13.06 28.05
N LYS A 340 -1.84 -14.34 27.66
CA LYS A 340 -1.99 -14.75 26.26
C LYS A 340 -3.32 -14.27 25.67
N GLU A 341 -4.43 -14.48 26.37
CA GLU A 341 -5.75 -14.03 25.92
C GLU A 341 -5.81 -12.51 25.74
N LYS A 342 -5.19 -11.77 26.68
CA LYS A 342 -5.05 -10.30 26.58
C LYS A 342 -4.19 -9.88 25.38
N ARG A 343 -3.10 -10.61 25.09
CA ARG A 343 -2.26 -10.37 23.90
C ARG A 343 -3.05 -10.60 22.62
N ASP A 344 -3.74 -11.73 22.52
CA ASP A 344 -4.52 -12.10 21.35
C ASP A 344 -5.68 -11.10 21.12
N GLY A 345 -6.29 -10.59 22.20
CA GLY A 345 -7.24 -9.47 22.14
C GLY A 345 -6.64 -8.22 21.48
N ARG A 346 -5.51 -7.72 22.00
CA ARG A 346 -4.84 -6.54 21.43
C ARG A 346 -4.36 -6.75 20.00
N GLN A 347 -3.88 -7.94 19.65
CA GLN A 347 -3.48 -8.26 18.27
C GLN A 347 -4.68 -8.20 17.32
N ARG A 348 -5.85 -8.69 17.72
CA ARG A 348 -7.09 -8.55 16.95
C ARG A 348 -7.49 -7.09 16.80
N ASP A 349 -7.47 -6.31 17.87
CA ASP A 349 -7.81 -4.88 17.84
C ASP A 349 -6.86 -4.11 16.90
N LEU A 350 -5.57 -4.45 16.90
CA LEU A 350 -4.57 -3.86 16.01
C LEU A 350 -4.82 -4.24 14.55
N ALA A 351 -5.17 -5.50 14.28
CA ALA A 351 -5.50 -5.96 12.93
C ALA A 351 -6.77 -5.28 12.39
N GLU A 352 -7.82 -5.17 13.22
CA GLU A 352 -9.03 -4.44 12.87
C GLU A 352 -8.73 -2.97 12.60
N LYS A 353 -7.92 -2.32 13.46
CA LYS A 353 -7.48 -0.94 13.23
C LYS A 353 -6.72 -0.81 11.92
N GLN A 354 -5.81 -1.73 11.63
CA GLN A 354 -5.04 -1.74 10.40
C GLN A 354 -5.94 -1.87 9.17
N GLU A 355 -7.02 -2.67 9.24
CA GLU A 355 -8.05 -2.76 8.21
C GLU A 355 -8.81 -1.44 8.04
N ARG A 356 -9.28 -0.82 9.13
CA ARG A 356 -9.97 0.49 9.08
C ARG A 356 -9.13 1.56 8.40
N MET A 357 -7.83 1.58 8.70
CA MET A 357 -6.89 2.57 8.15
C MET A 357 -6.56 2.37 6.67
N THR A 358 -6.86 1.22 6.06
CA THR A 358 -6.63 1.01 4.62
C THR A 358 -7.47 1.94 3.74
N LEU A 359 -8.61 2.42 4.22
CA LEU A 359 -9.51 3.33 3.49
C LEU A 359 -9.00 4.77 3.42
N PHE A 360 -7.98 5.11 4.20
CA PHE A 360 -7.44 6.47 4.34
C PHE A 360 -5.97 6.57 3.89
N ARG A 361 -5.41 5.48 3.37
CA ARG A 361 -4.12 5.45 2.68
C ARG A 361 -4.33 5.79 1.22
#